data_AF-A0A7J0DH09-F1
#
_entry.id   AF-A0A7J0DH09-F1
#
_cell.length_a   1.000
_cell.length_b   1.000
_cell.length_c   1.000
_cell.angle_alpha   90.00
_cell.angle_beta   90.00
_cell.angle_gamma   90.00
#
_symmetry.space_group_name_H-M   'P 1'
#
loop_
_entity.id
_entity.type
_entity.pdbx_description
1 polymer ?
#
loop_
_entity_poly.entity_id
_entity_poly.type
_entity_poly.pdbx_seq_one_letter_code
_entity_poly.pdbx_strand_id
1 'polypeptide(L)'
;MGSLGSFLGAVVTVQRIWTAVSPAAETWTHFVVFQHPGVVAFLVMDTIILIAASSLMTVQATQIARNITTNEAVNAVRYGYLRTPEGRFHNPYNHGCRKNCADFLIHGYTDDNEIVWPSLQQVAR
;
A
#
# COMPACT_ATOMS: atom_id res chain seq x y z
N MET A 1 8.41 4.00 -0.91
CA MET A 1 9.24 5.12 -0.42
C MET A 1 8.46 6.12 0.43
N GLY A 2 7.21 6.46 0.10
CA GLY A 2 6.39 7.42 0.88
C GLY A 2 6.23 7.11 2.37
N SER A 3 5.86 5.87 2.75
CA SER A 3 5.67 5.50 4.15
C SER A 3 6.95 5.58 4.98
N LEU A 4 8.08 5.13 4.42
CA LEU A 4 9.39 5.20 5.08
C LEU A 4 9.86 6.66 5.23
N GLY A 5 9.70 7.46 4.18
CA GLY A 5 10.08 8.88 4.21
C GLY A 5 9.26 9.67 5.23
N SER A 6 7.95 9.44 5.27
CA SER A 6 7.06 10.07 6.24
C SER A 6 7.40 9.61 7.68
N PHE A 7 7.59 8.31 7.91
CA PHE A 7 8.01 7.81 9.22
C PHE A 7 9.33 8.45 9.70
N LEU A 8 10.34 8.51 8.84
CA LEU A 8 11.61 9.15 9.17
C LEU A 8 11.43 10.66 9.43
N GLY A 9 10.59 11.34 8.64
CA GLY A 9 10.23 12.75 8.82
C GLY A 9 9.61 13.04 10.19
N ALA A 10 8.62 12.24 10.60
CA ALA A 10 8.03 12.31 11.93
C ALA A 10 9.08 12.10 13.05
N VAL A 11 9.89 11.03 12.96
CA VAL A 11 10.91 10.71 13.97
C VAL A 11 11.93 11.83 14.12
N VAL A 12 12.47 12.33 13.00
CA VAL A 12 13.44 13.44 13.01
C VAL A 12 12.81 14.71 13.57
N THR A 13 11.54 14.98 13.25
CA THR A 13 10.84 16.17 13.76
C THR A 13 10.64 16.09 15.27
N VAL A 14 10.16 14.95 15.78
CA VAL A 14 10.00 14.71 17.22
C VAL A 14 11.34 14.80 17.95
N GLN A 15 12.38 14.17 17.40
CA GLN A 15 13.73 14.25 17.95
C GLN A 15 14.20 15.71 18.05
N ARG A 16 14.01 16.50 16.99
CA ARG A 16 14.43 17.91 16.96
C ARG A 16 13.71 18.75 18.02
N ILE A 17 12.40 18.58 18.18
CA ILE A 17 11.64 19.27 19.23
C ILE A 17 12.17 18.88 20.62
N TRP A 18 12.41 17.59 20.84
CA TRP A 18 12.93 17.06 22.11
C TRP A 18 14.30 17.62 22.47
N THR A 19 15.18 17.79 21.48
CA THR A 19 16.52 18.36 21.70
C THR A 19 16.51 19.89 21.85
N ALA A 20 15.54 20.57 21.25
CA ALA A 20 15.46 22.03 21.27
C ALA A 20 14.86 22.59 22.56
N VAL A 21 13.95 21.84 23.20
CA VAL A 21 13.26 22.27 24.43
C VAL A 21 13.18 21.09 25.39
N SER A 22 13.76 21.23 26.59
CA SER A 22 13.72 20.19 27.61
C SER A 22 12.27 19.86 28.02
N PRO A 23 11.83 18.60 27.92
CA PRO A 23 10.44 18.19 28.21
C PRO A 23 10.09 18.22 29.71
N ALA A 24 11.05 18.55 30.58
CA ALA A 24 10.84 18.71 32.01
C ALA A 24 10.17 20.05 32.39
N ALA A 25 9.95 20.96 31.42
CA ALA A 25 9.21 22.19 31.64
C ALA A 25 7.70 21.96 31.46
N GLU A 26 6.90 22.28 32.49
CA GLU A 26 5.42 22.22 32.48
C GLU A 26 4.78 22.92 31.26
N THR A 27 5.49 23.83 30.60
CA THR A 27 5.01 24.67 29.49
C THR A 27 5.39 24.16 28.09
N TRP A 28 6.02 22.98 27.96
CA TRP A 28 6.59 22.50 26.68
C TRP A 28 5.56 22.35 25.56
N THR A 29 4.40 21.75 25.85
CA THR A 29 3.33 21.56 24.85
C THR A 29 2.75 22.88 24.36
N HIS A 30 2.52 23.83 25.27
CA HIS A 30 2.04 25.17 24.92
C HIS A 30 3.08 25.92 24.07
N PHE A 31 4.37 25.82 24.40
CA PHE A 31 5.44 26.40 23.61
C PHE A 31 5.47 25.83 22.18
N VAL A 32 5.40 24.52 22.00
CA VAL A 32 5.41 23.90 20.67
C VAL A 32 4.17 24.28 19.85
N VAL A 33 2.98 24.29 20.47
CA VAL A 33 1.72 24.57 19.78
C VAL A 33 1.60 26.04 19.37
N PHE A 34 1.95 26.98 20.25
CA PHE A 34 1.73 28.41 20.00
C PHE A 34 2.95 29.10 19.39
N GLN A 35 4.18 28.69 19.74
CA GLN A 35 5.40 29.30 19.21
C GLN A 35 5.85 28.68 17.88
N HIS A 36 5.48 27.41 17.63
CA HIS A 36 5.90 26.66 16.44
C HIS A 36 4.74 25.96 15.71
N PRO A 37 3.67 26.69 15.31
CA PRO A 37 2.50 26.09 14.67
C PRO A 37 2.83 25.35 13.35
N GLY A 38 3.90 25.76 12.65
CA GLY A 38 4.37 25.06 11.45
C GLY A 38 4.84 23.63 11.70
N VAL A 39 5.40 23.35 12.88
CA VAL A 39 5.81 22.00 13.28
C VAL A 39 4.59 21.12 13.54
N VAL A 40 3.55 21.68 14.18
CA VAL A 40 2.28 20.99 14.38
C VAL A 40 1.61 20.69 13.04
N ALA A 41 1.54 21.68 12.15
CA ALA A 41 0.98 21.51 10.80
C ALA A 41 1.75 20.45 10.00
N PHE A 42 3.08 20.45 10.07
CA PHE A 42 3.92 19.42 9.45
C PHE A 42 3.57 18.02 9.97
N LEU A 43 3.54 17.82 11.29
CA LEU A 43 3.25 16.52 11.90
C LEU A 43 1.84 16.01 11.54
N VAL A 44 0.85 16.91 11.48
CA VAL A 44 -0.51 16.56 11.06
C VAL A 44 -0.53 16.08 9.61
N MET A 45 0.06 16.86 8.70
CA MET A 45 0.12 16.49 7.27
C MET A 45 0.92 15.22 7.03
N ASP A 46 2.06 15.09 7.72
CA ASP A 46 2.93 13.92 7.63
C ASP A 46 2.20 12.67 8.14
N THR A 47 1.44 12.76 9.22
CA THR A 47 0.60 11.64 9.71
C THR A 47 -0.44 11.21 8.66
N ILE A 48 -1.10 12.16 8.00
CA ILE A 48 -2.05 11.85 6.91
C ILE A 48 -1.35 11.12 5.76
N ILE A 49 -0.17 11.60 5.36
CA ILE A 49 0.64 10.98 4.31
C ILE A 49 1.08 9.58 4.73
N LEU A 50 1.51 9.38 5.97
CA LEU A 50 1.91 8.08 6.50
C LEU A 50 0.76 7.07 6.41
N ILE A 51 -0.45 7.45 6.83
CA ILE A 51 -1.63 6.60 6.79
C ILE A 51 -1.98 6.24 5.34
N ALA A 52 -2.02 7.23 4.45
CA ALA A 52 -2.36 7.03 3.05
C ALA A 52 -1.34 6.14 2.33
N ALA A 53 -0.04 6.44 2.49
CA ALA A 53 1.04 5.69 1.86
C ALA A 53 1.13 4.26 2.41
N SER A 54 0.91 4.06 3.71
CA SER A 54 0.91 2.73 4.33
C SER A 54 -0.28 1.90 3.85
N SER A 55 -1.48 2.49 3.76
CA SER A 55 -2.65 1.81 3.22
C SER A 55 -2.42 1.35 1.78
N LEU A 56 -1.89 2.23 0.94
CA LEU A 56 -1.55 1.90 -0.45
C LEU A 56 -0.46 0.82 -0.53
N MET A 57 0.55 0.87 0.34
CA MET A 57 1.60 -0.15 0.41
C MET A 57 1.02 -1.51 0.80
N THR A 58 0.11 -1.58 1.76
CA THR A 58 -0.56 -2.84 2.15
C THR A 58 -1.41 -3.41 1.01
N VAL A 59 -2.14 -2.57 0.29
CA VAL A 59 -2.92 -2.99 -0.89
C VAL A 59 -1.99 -3.57 -1.95
N GLN A 60 -0.92 -2.87 -2.32
CA GLN A 60 0.04 -3.35 -3.33
C GLN A 60 0.77 -4.62 -2.88
N ALA A 61 1.17 -4.71 -1.61
CA ALA A 61 1.76 -5.93 -1.07
C ALA A 61 0.79 -7.12 -1.14
N THR A 62 -0.50 -6.89 -0.87
CA THR A 62 -1.54 -7.93 -0.97
C THR A 62 -1.77 -8.34 -2.42
N GLN A 63 -1.76 -7.38 -3.34
CA GLN A 63 -1.87 -7.61 -4.79
C GLN A 63 -0.72 -8.48 -5.29
N ILE A 64 0.52 -8.17 -4.92
CA ILE A 64 1.70 -8.99 -5.23
C ILE A 64 1.54 -10.39 -4.59
N ALA A 65 1.23 -10.47 -3.31
CA ALA A 65 1.10 -11.74 -2.59
C ALA A 65 0.00 -12.65 -3.15
N ARG A 66 -1.01 -12.09 -3.80
CA ARG A 66 -2.10 -12.84 -4.43
C ARG A 66 -1.96 -12.94 -5.94
N ASN A 67 -0.91 -12.37 -6.53
CA ASN A 67 -0.72 -12.24 -7.97
C ASN A 67 -2.00 -11.75 -8.67
N ILE A 68 -2.45 -10.55 -8.28
CA ILE A 68 -3.62 -9.89 -8.85
C ILE A 68 -3.35 -8.40 -9.01
N THR A 69 -3.71 -7.85 -10.16
CA THR A 69 -3.57 -6.42 -10.44
C THR A 69 -4.71 -5.60 -9.84
N THR A 70 -4.53 -4.28 -9.69
CA THR A 70 -5.61 -3.38 -9.27
C THR A 70 -6.82 -3.45 -10.18
N ASN A 71 -6.59 -3.51 -11.49
CA ASN A 71 -7.67 -3.58 -12.47
C ASN A 71 -8.47 -4.87 -12.32
N GLU A 72 -7.81 -6.01 -12.09
CA GLU A 72 -8.47 -7.29 -11.83
C GLU A 72 -9.22 -7.30 -10.51
N ALA A 73 -8.64 -6.75 -9.44
CA ALA A 73 -9.29 -6.70 -8.13
C ALA A 73 -10.56 -5.84 -8.15
N VAL A 74 -10.53 -4.69 -8.83
CA VAL A 74 -11.67 -3.77 -8.93
C VAL A 74 -12.72 -4.27 -9.93
N ASN A 75 -12.29 -4.85 -11.05
CA ASN A 75 -13.17 -5.32 -12.12
C ASN A 75 -13.34 -6.84 -12.14
N ALA A 76 -13.16 -7.53 -11.01
CA ALA A 76 -13.20 -8.99 -10.92
C ALA A 76 -14.50 -9.60 -11.48
N VAL A 77 -15.61 -8.87 -11.35
CA VAL A 77 -16.94 -9.25 -11.87
C VAL A 77 -16.98 -9.34 -13.39
N ARG A 78 -16.21 -8.50 -14.09
CA ARG A 78 -16.13 -8.46 -15.56
C ARG A 78 -15.29 -9.62 -16.12
N TYR A 79 -14.37 -10.13 -15.31
CA TYR A 79 -13.39 -11.13 -15.70
C TYR A 79 -13.91 -12.52 -15.36
N GLY A 80 -14.46 -13.21 -16.36
CA GLY A 80 -15.04 -14.55 -16.19
C GLY A 80 -14.06 -15.58 -15.62
N TYR A 81 -12.77 -15.48 -15.94
CA TYR A 81 -11.72 -16.35 -15.40
C TYR A 81 -11.45 -16.13 -13.90
N LEU A 82 -11.85 -14.99 -13.34
CA LEU A 82 -11.78 -14.73 -11.90
C LEU A 82 -12.99 -15.29 -11.14
N ARG A 83 -13.85 -16.06 -11.84
CA ARG A 83 -15.06 -16.63 -11.29
C ARG A 83 -15.10 -18.13 -11.53
N THR A 84 -15.43 -18.84 -10.47
CA THR A 84 -15.82 -20.25 -10.53
C THR A 84 -17.19 -20.40 -11.21
N PRO A 85 -17.54 -21.60 -11.70
CA PRO A 85 -18.89 -21.92 -12.18
C PRO A 85 -19.99 -21.58 -11.15
N GLU A 86 -19.68 -21.66 -9.85
CA GLU A 86 -20.57 -21.32 -8.74
C GLU A 86 -20.64 -19.80 -8.46
N GLY A 87 -19.96 -18.97 -9.27
CA GLY A 87 -19.94 -17.50 -9.17
C GLY A 87 -19.03 -16.95 -8.08
N ARG A 88 -18.29 -17.80 -7.36
CA ARG A 88 -17.32 -17.38 -6.33
C ARG A 88 -16.04 -16.88 -6.99
N PHE A 89 -15.39 -15.91 -6.34
CA PHE A 89 -14.09 -15.41 -6.77
C PHE A 89 -13.02 -16.51 -6.68
N HIS A 90 -12.26 -16.68 -7.77
CA HIS A 90 -11.14 -17.61 -7.86
C HIS A 90 -10.02 -16.94 -8.66
N ASN A 91 -8.81 -16.90 -8.14
CA ASN A 91 -7.66 -16.37 -8.88
C ASN A 91 -6.78 -17.53 -9.37
N PRO A 92 -6.79 -17.84 -10.68
CA PRO A 92 -5.96 -18.92 -11.22
C PRO A 92 -4.46 -18.58 -11.20
N TYR A 93 -4.10 -17.29 -11.17
CA TYR A 93 -2.71 -16.83 -11.12
C TYR A 93 -2.08 -16.90 -9.72
N ASN A 94 -2.88 -17.20 -8.69
CA ASN A 94 -2.40 -17.22 -7.31
C ASN A 94 -1.72 -18.56 -6.98
N HIS A 95 -0.39 -18.60 -6.99
CA HIS A 95 0.42 -19.76 -6.64
C HIS A 95 0.82 -19.84 -5.15
N GLY A 96 0.21 -18.99 -4.32
CA GLY A 96 0.54 -18.83 -2.90
C GLY A 96 1.56 -17.71 -2.64
N CYS A 97 1.41 -17.07 -1.48
CA CYS A 97 2.14 -15.84 -1.12
C CYS A 97 3.65 -15.92 -1.34
N ARG A 98 4.31 -16.99 -0.89
CA ARG A 98 5.78 -17.13 -1.03
C ARG A 98 6.22 -17.17 -2.49
N LYS A 99 5.52 -17.95 -3.33
CA LYS A 99 5.87 -18.10 -4.74
C LYS A 99 5.58 -16.81 -5.51
N ASN A 100 4.38 -16.24 -5.33
CA ASN A 100 4.00 -14.98 -5.98
C ASN A 100 4.96 -13.83 -5.63
N CYS A 101 5.32 -13.68 -4.35
CA CYS A 101 6.28 -12.66 -3.92
C CYS A 101 7.69 -12.93 -4.47
N ALA A 102 8.16 -14.18 -4.47
CA ALA A 102 9.46 -14.52 -5.03
C ALA A 102 9.52 -14.26 -6.54
N ASP A 103 8.49 -14.67 -7.28
CA ASP A 103 8.38 -14.45 -8.73
C ASP A 103 8.37 -12.96 -9.05
N PHE A 104 7.59 -12.16 -8.32
CA PHE A 104 7.59 -10.70 -8.49
C PHE A 104 8.96 -10.07 -8.20
N LEU A 105 9.65 -10.48 -7.14
CA LEU A 105 10.93 -9.87 -6.74
C LEU A 105 12.12 -10.33 -7.59
N ILE A 106 12.09 -11.56 -8.11
CA ILE A 106 13.19 -12.16 -8.87
C ILE A 106 12.99 -11.95 -10.38
N HIS A 107 11.80 -12.22 -10.90
CA HIS A 107 11.51 -12.20 -12.33
C HIS A 107 10.86 -10.88 -12.77
N GLY A 108 10.19 -10.16 -11.86
CA GLY A 108 9.49 -8.90 -12.17
C GLY A 108 8.17 -9.07 -12.93
N TYR A 109 7.85 -10.29 -13.36
CA TYR A 109 6.69 -10.67 -14.14
C TYR A 109 6.37 -12.15 -13.91
N THR A 110 5.09 -12.51 -13.97
CA THR A 110 4.64 -13.91 -13.91
C THR A 110 4.23 -14.36 -15.30
N ASP A 111 4.65 -15.56 -15.72
CA ASP A 111 4.28 -16.06 -17.05
C ASP A 111 2.81 -16.52 -17.10
N ASP A 112 1.99 -15.79 -17.86
CA ASP A 112 0.54 -16.02 -17.96
C ASP A 112 0.17 -17.01 -19.08
N ASN A 113 1.17 -17.53 -19.81
CA ASN A 113 1.00 -18.41 -20.97
C ASN A 113 0.29 -19.74 -20.67
N GLU A 114 0.22 -20.14 -19.39
CA GLU A 114 -0.44 -21.38 -18.97
C GLU A 114 -1.98 -21.30 -19.01
N ILE A 115 -2.56 -20.09 -19.02
CA ILE A 115 -4.01 -19.89 -19.00
C ILE A 115 -4.49 -19.56 -20.42
N VAL A 116 -5.00 -20.58 -21.11
CA VAL A 116 -5.59 -20.46 -22.46
C VAL A 116 -6.85 -19.62 -22.38
N TRP A 117 -6.74 -18.36 -22.79
CA TRP A 117 -7.90 -17.47 -22.90
C TRP A 117 -8.68 -17.74 -24.19
N PRO A 118 -10.01 -17.86 -24.13
CA PRO A 118 -10.82 -17.79 -25.33
C PRO A 118 -10.64 -16.39 -25.95
N SER A 119 -10.50 -16.33 -27.27
CA SER A 119 -10.29 -15.04 -27.95
C SER A 119 -11.46 -14.08 -27.65
N LEU A 120 -11.23 -12.77 -27.63
CA LEU A 120 -12.28 -11.78 -27.36
C LEU A 120 -13.54 -11.97 -28.24
N GLN A 121 -13.40 -12.59 -29.41
CA GLN A 121 -14.50 -12.94 -30.31
C GLN A 121 -15.38 -14.11 -29.82
N GLN A 122 -14.85 -15.02 -29.00
CA GLN A 122 -15.60 -16.15 -28.43
C GLN A 122 -16.40 -15.74 -27.19
N VAL A 123 -15.98 -14.69 -26.48
CA VAL A 123 -16.67 -14.17 -25.28
C VAL A 123 -17.80 -13.18 -25.64
N ALA A 124 -17.76 -12.62 -26.85
CA ALA A 124 -18.74 -11.63 -27.33
C ALA A 124 -19.90 -12.22 -28.16
N ARG A 125 -19.96 -13.55 -28.33
CA ARG A 125 -21.10 -14.27 -28.92
C ARG A 125 -21.98 -14.86 -27.82
#